data_AF-A0A077EJF3-F1
#
_entry.id   AF-A0A077EJF3-F1
#
_cell.length_a   1.000
_cell.length_b   1.000
_cell.length_c   1.000
_cell.angle_alpha   90.00
_cell.angle_beta   90.00
_cell.angle_gamma   90.00
#
_symmetry.space_group_name_H-M   'P 1'
#
loop_
_entity.id
_entity.type
_entity.pdbx_description
1 polymer ?
#
loop_
_entity_poly.entity_id
_entity_poly.type
_entity_poly.pdbx_seq_one_letter_code
_entity_poly.pdbx_strand_id
1 'polypeptide(L)'
;MMTSNIRYIINKKHKNQEINYISSVGPDTFSYIEIKPFNWKISTEVKKIGSYNTQKATTQYGGRDWEIWFTTEVPFQDGPYKFCGLPGLIVKAEDSKGDYQFELVEARKISDIYKAPSPSKQIVKVKKEEYNKVYKRFIEDPVAFLPPPPVNANGTTVNPNTNATKVFKDKVTSEIRHYNNPIELN
;
A
#
# COMPACT_ATOMS: atom_id res chain seq x y z
N MET A 1 16.68 1.76 14.00
CA MET A 1 15.25 1.51 13.75
C MET A 1 15.03 1.53 12.25
N MET A 2 14.67 0.39 11.62
CA MET A 2 14.24 0.41 10.23
C MET A 2 12.84 1.01 10.19
N THR A 3 12.71 2.25 9.75
CA THR A 3 11.40 2.84 9.47
C THR A 3 10.87 2.22 8.18
N SER A 4 9.81 1.43 8.26
CA SER A 4 9.11 0.96 7.07
C SER A 4 8.53 2.17 6.34
N ASN A 5 9.02 2.45 5.12
CA ASN A 5 8.64 3.61 4.32
C ASN A 5 7.35 3.32 3.53
N ILE A 6 6.28 3.04 4.27
CA ILE A 6 4.94 2.80 3.70
C ILE A 6 4.34 4.16 3.35
N ARG A 7 4.29 4.48 2.05
CA ARG A 7 3.78 5.76 1.53
C ARG A 7 2.32 5.71 1.06
N TYR A 8 1.56 4.71 1.51
CA TYR A 8 0.14 4.54 1.17
C TYR A 8 -0.73 4.47 2.43
N ILE A 9 -2.01 4.80 2.25
CA ILE A 9 -3.07 4.65 3.24
C ILE A 9 -4.14 3.73 2.63
N ILE A 10 -4.60 2.77 3.40
CA ILE A 10 -5.71 1.88 3.02
C ILE A 10 -6.84 2.08 4.00
N ASN A 11 -7.99 2.52 3.50
CA ASN A 11 -9.22 2.60 4.27
C ASN A 11 -10.16 1.49 3.80
N LYS A 12 -10.61 0.64 4.71
CA LYS A 12 -11.51 -0.47 4.41
C LYS A 12 -12.90 -0.19 4.96
N LYS A 13 -13.93 -0.47 4.17
CA LYS A 13 -15.31 -0.54 4.62
C LYS A 13 -15.74 -2.00 4.62
N HIS A 14 -15.78 -2.60 5.82
CA HIS A 14 -16.01 -4.05 5.95
C HIS A 14 -17.38 -4.51 5.44
N LYS A 15 -18.42 -3.66 5.51
CA LYS A 15 -19.79 -4.02 5.10
C LYS A 15 -19.90 -4.45 3.63
N ASN A 16 -19.14 -3.83 2.74
CA ASN A 16 -19.16 -4.11 1.30
C ASN A 16 -17.78 -4.52 0.77
N GLN A 17 -16.81 -4.76 1.66
CA GLN A 17 -15.41 -5.05 1.32
C GLN A 17 -14.82 -4.04 0.34
N GLU A 18 -15.22 -2.77 0.47
CA GLU A 18 -14.71 -1.66 -0.32
C GLU A 18 -13.37 -1.18 0.27
N ILE A 19 -12.38 -1.06 -0.60
CA ILE A 19 -11.04 -0.64 -0.25
C ILE A 19 -10.77 0.68 -0.96
N ASN A 20 -10.56 1.75 -0.18
CA ASN A 20 -10.08 3.02 -0.69
C ASN A 20 -8.56 3.09 -0.46
N TYR A 21 -7.81 2.95 -1.55
CA TYR A 21 -6.36 3.06 -1.55
C TYR A 21 -5.96 4.49 -1.88
N ILE A 22 -5.07 5.07 -1.07
CA ILE A 22 -4.58 6.44 -1.22
C ILE A 22 -3.05 6.40 -1.21
N SER A 23 -2.42 7.01 -2.21
CA SER A 23 -0.95 7.07 -2.30
C SER A 23 -0.53 8.32 -3.06
N SER A 24 0.68 8.81 -2.77
CA SER A 24 1.25 9.95 -3.50
C SER A 24 2.17 9.47 -4.62
N VAL A 25 2.00 10.06 -5.79
CA VAL A 25 2.85 9.82 -6.98
C VAL A 25 3.37 11.18 -7.43
N GLY A 26 4.67 11.40 -7.25
CA GLY A 26 5.26 12.72 -7.43
C GLY A 26 4.62 13.75 -6.48
N PRO A 27 4.19 14.93 -6.98
CA PRO A 27 3.66 16.00 -6.15
C PRO A 27 2.17 15.83 -5.79
N ASP A 28 1.49 14.85 -6.36
CA ASP A 28 0.04 14.70 -6.26
C ASP A 28 -0.35 13.44 -5.49
N THR A 29 -1.48 13.51 -4.79
CA THR A 29 -2.05 12.38 -4.06
C THR A 29 -3.25 11.84 -4.82
N PHE A 30 -3.21 10.56 -5.13
CA PHE A 30 -4.25 9.85 -5.86
C PHE A 30 -5.01 8.92 -4.91
N SER A 31 -6.27 8.65 -5.25
CA SER A 31 -7.04 7.59 -4.63
C SER A 31 -7.86 6.81 -5.64
N TYR A 32 -8.06 5.53 -5.37
CA TYR A 32 -9.00 4.69 -6.11
C TYR A 32 -9.75 3.78 -5.16
N ILE A 33 -10.96 3.41 -5.58
CA ILE A 33 -11.82 2.47 -4.87
C ILE A 33 -11.75 1.11 -5.57
N GLU A 34 -11.53 0.06 -4.80
CA GLU A 34 -11.53 -1.33 -5.24
C GLU A 34 -12.60 -2.09 -4.44
N ILE A 35 -13.62 -2.61 -5.13
CA ILE A 35 -14.65 -3.48 -4.57
C ILE A 35 -14.43 -4.85 -5.17
N LYS A 36 -13.44 -5.57 -4.64
CA LYS A 36 -13.09 -6.91 -5.11
C LYS A 36 -12.95 -7.84 -3.91
N PRO A 37 -14.01 -8.57 -3.55
CA PRO A 37 -13.95 -9.62 -2.55
C PRO A 37 -12.83 -10.61 -2.84
N PHE A 38 -12.08 -10.98 -1.80
CA PHE A 38 -11.10 -12.05 -1.91
C PHE A 38 -11.80 -13.40 -1.98
N ASN A 39 -11.39 -14.24 -2.93
CA ASN A 39 -11.86 -15.61 -3.01
C ASN A 39 -10.96 -16.48 -2.11
N TRP A 40 -11.37 -16.65 -0.85
CA TRP A 40 -10.63 -17.42 0.14
C TRP A 40 -10.89 -18.91 0.01
N LYS A 41 -9.82 -19.71 -0.03
CA LYS A 41 -9.86 -21.16 0.17
C LYS A 41 -9.44 -21.48 1.59
N ILE A 42 -10.42 -21.69 2.47
CA ILE A 42 -10.18 -22.02 3.87
C ILE A 42 -9.81 -23.51 3.97
N SER A 43 -8.71 -23.79 4.66
CA SER A 43 -8.23 -25.15 4.94
C SER A 43 -8.68 -25.60 6.33
N THR A 44 -8.70 -26.90 6.59
CA THR A 44 -8.90 -27.45 7.95
C THR A 44 -7.63 -27.40 8.81
N GLU A 45 -6.52 -26.96 8.22
CA GLU A 45 -5.24 -26.80 8.92
C GLU A 45 -5.35 -25.70 10.00
N VAL A 46 -5.01 -26.08 11.23
CA VAL A 46 -5.00 -25.18 12.38
C VAL A 46 -3.61 -25.12 12.99
N LYS A 47 -3.24 -23.94 13.47
CA LYS A 47 -1.94 -23.69 14.09
C LYS A 47 -2.08 -22.64 15.17
N LYS A 48 -1.24 -22.72 16.20
CA LYS A 48 -1.12 -21.66 17.20
C LYS A 48 -0.07 -20.65 16.75
N ILE A 49 -0.45 -19.37 16.63
CA ILE A 49 0.46 -18.27 16.27
C ILE A 49 0.35 -17.20 17.36
N GLY A 50 1.46 -16.94 18.05
CA GLY A 50 1.45 -16.18 19.29
C GLY A 50 0.51 -16.80 20.32
N SER A 51 -0.47 -16.02 20.77
CA SER A 51 -1.48 -16.46 21.74
C SER A 51 -2.76 -17.01 21.12
N TYR A 52 -2.94 -16.92 19.79
CA TYR A 52 -4.20 -17.19 19.12
C TYR A 52 -4.22 -18.57 18.46
N ASN A 53 -5.37 -19.25 18.52
CA ASN A 53 -5.64 -20.36 17.63
C ASN A 53 -6.03 -19.81 16.26
N THR A 54 -5.35 -20.31 15.23
CA THR A 54 -5.50 -19.81 13.87
C THR A 54 -5.84 -20.93 12.91
N GLN A 55 -6.55 -20.56 11.85
CA GLN A 55 -6.90 -21.43 10.73
C GLN A 55 -6.28 -20.87 9.46
N LYS A 56 -5.82 -21.77 8.59
CA LYS A 56 -5.21 -21.41 7.32
C LYS A 56 -6.26 -21.08 6.26
N ALA A 57 -6.00 -20.05 5.49
CA ALA A 57 -6.70 -19.72 4.26
C ALA A 57 -5.69 -19.36 3.17
N THR A 58 -6.03 -19.62 1.91
CA THR A 58 -5.21 -19.22 0.77
C THR A 58 -6.03 -18.39 -0.21
N THR A 59 -5.37 -17.47 -0.91
CA THR A 59 -5.98 -16.72 -2.01
C THR A 59 -4.92 -16.30 -3.02
N GLN A 60 -5.35 -15.92 -4.21
CA GLN A 60 -4.49 -15.33 -5.22
C GLN A 60 -4.85 -13.85 -5.38
N TYR A 61 -3.88 -12.97 -5.16
CA TYR A 61 -4.07 -11.53 -5.24
C TYR A 61 -2.80 -10.83 -5.72
N GLY A 62 -2.94 -9.84 -6.59
CA GLY A 62 -1.81 -9.04 -7.06
C GLY A 62 -0.78 -9.84 -7.85
N GLY A 63 -1.18 -10.95 -8.48
CA GLY A 63 -0.25 -11.87 -9.16
C GLY A 63 0.59 -12.75 -8.21
N ARG A 64 0.26 -12.77 -6.91
CA ARG A 64 0.90 -13.63 -5.91
C ARG A 64 -0.10 -14.58 -5.29
N ASP A 65 0.39 -15.74 -4.85
CA ASP A 65 -0.35 -16.66 -4.01
C ASP A 65 -0.02 -16.37 -2.55
N TRP A 66 -1.06 -16.20 -1.74
CA TRP A 66 -0.95 -15.82 -0.34
C TRP A 66 -1.41 -16.96 0.55
N GLU A 67 -0.59 -17.27 1.54
CA GLU A 67 -0.94 -18.08 2.69
C GLU A 67 -1.25 -17.18 3.88
N ILE A 68 -2.46 -17.31 4.42
CA ILE A 68 -2.96 -16.47 5.50
C ILE A 68 -3.41 -17.33 6.67
N TRP A 69 -3.15 -16.85 7.87
CA TRP A 69 -3.63 -17.42 9.11
C TRP A 69 -4.52 -16.42 9.82
N PHE A 70 -5.76 -16.81 10.10
CA PHE A 70 -6.76 -15.97 10.77
C PHE A 70 -7.28 -16.63 12.04
N THR A 71 -7.71 -15.82 13.02
CA THR A 71 -8.29 -16.31 14.28
C THR A 71 -9.74 -15.88 14.42
N THR A 72 -10.61 -16.81 14.82
CA THR A 72 -12.03 -16.55 15.11
C THR A 72 -12.25 -16.03 16.53
N GLU A 73 -11.24 -16.10 17.40
CA GLU A 73 -11.29 -15.58 18.78
C GLU A 73 -11.49 -14.06 18.80
N VAL A 74 -11.04 -13.39 17.73
CA VAL A 74 -11.23 -11.97 17.50
C VAL A 74 -12.13 -11.82 16.27
N PRO A 75 -13.45 -11.60 16.44
CA PRO A 75 -14.43 -11.59 15.34
C PRO A 75 -14.40 -10.28 14.52
N PHE A 76 -13.20 -9.74 14.25
CA PHE A 76 -13.00 -8.60 13.37
C PHE A 76 -12.52 -9.11 12.01
N GLN A 77 -13.32 -8.91 10.95
CA GLN A 77 -13.00 -9.34 9.59
C GLN A 77 -11.98 -8.41 8.92
N ASP A 78 -10.80 -8.28 9.51
CA ASP A 78 -9.74 -7.37 9.08
C ASP A 78 -8.37 -8.06 9.02
N GLY A 79 -7.38 -7.35 8.47
CA GLY A 79 -6.04 -7.86 8.26
C GLY A 79 -5.06 -6.83 7.72
N PRO A 80 -3.80 -7.23 7.48
CA PRO A 80 -2.80 -6.35 6.91
C PRO A 80 -3.14 -5.99 5.47
N TYR A 81 -2.58 -4.85 5.02
CA TYR A 81 -2.72 -4.37 3.66
C TYR A 81 -4.20 -4.26 3.22
N LYS A 82 -4.58 -4.95 2.14
CA LYS A 82 -5.92 -4.99 1.58
C LYS A 82 -6.75 -6.19 2.06
N PHE A 83 -6.14 -7.18 2.72
CA PHE A 83 -6.80 -8.42 3.07
C PHE A 83 -7.91 -8.21 4.10
N CYS A 84 -9.10 -8.76 3.81
CA CYS A 84 -10.27 -8.75 4.68
C CYS A 84 -11.27 -9.83 4.25
N GLY A 85 -12.33 -10.03 5.04
CA GLY A 85 -13.46 -10.89 4.65
C GLY A 85 -13.40 -12.33 5.14
N LEU A 86 -12.36 -12.72 5.87
CA LEU A 86 -12.35 -13.97 6.64
C LEU A 86 -13.19 -13.78 7.91
N PRO A 87 -13.78 -14.86 8.48
CA PRO A 87 -14.60 -14.80 9.69
C PRO A 87 -13.73 -14.65 10.95
N GLY A 88 -12.86 -13.64 10.98
CA GLY A 88 -11.90 -13.42 12.05
C GLY A 88 -10.75 -12.51 11.62
N LEU A 89 -9.87 -12.18 12.58
CA LEU A 89 -8.74 -11.31 12.36
C LEU A 89 -7.59 -12.08 11.70
N ILE A 90 -7.02 -11.53 10.64
CA ILE A 90 -5.80 -12.06 10.04
C ILE A 90 -4.60 -11.69 10.92
N VAL A 91 -3.93 -12.70 11.46
CA VAL A 91 -2.76 -12.53 12.34
C VAL A 91 -1.44 -12.79 11.64
N LYS A 92 -1.45 -13.55 10.54
CA LYS A 92 -0.28 -13.74 9.69
C LYS A 92 -0.69 -13.80 8.22
N ALA A 93 0.06 -13.16 7.35
CA ALA A 93 -0.08 -13.29 5.90
C ALA A 93 1.30 -13.36 5.27
N GLU A 94 1.52 -14.32 4.40
CA GLU A 94 2.81 -14.57 3.75
C GLU A 94 2.58 -14.92 2.29
N ASP A 95 3.41 -14.40 1.39
CA ASP A 95 3.37 -14.85 0.00
C ASP A 95 4.13 -16.18 -0.16
N SER A 96 3.78 -16.97 -1.16
CA SER A 96 4.36 -18.30 -1.37
C SER A 96 5.88 -18.31 -1.60
N LYS A 97 6.47 -17.14 -1.91
CA LYS A 97 7.90 -16.94 -2.12
C LYS A 97 8.64 -16.43 -0.87
N GLY A 98 7.93 -16.04 0.18
CA GLY A 98 8.52 -15.43 1.38
C GLY A 98 9.08 -14.02 1.16
N ASP A 99 8.73 -13.36 0.06
CA ASP A 99 9.12 -11.98 -0.22
C ASP A 99 8.38 -10.99 0.70
N TYR A 100 7.15 -11.35 1.07
CA TYR A 100 6.27 -10.52 1.88
C TYR A 100 5.71 -11.33 3.04
N GLN A 101 6.00 -10.87 4.26
CA GLN A 101 5.46 -11.43 5.49
C GLN A 101 4.88 -10.33 6.36
N PHE A 102 3.65 -10.56 6.81
CA PHE A 102 2.96 -9.76 7.82
C PHE A 102 2.67 -10.64 9.01
N GLU A 103 2.97 -10.15 10.20
CA GLU A 103 2.71 -10.84 11.46
C GLU A 103 2.17 -9.85 12.49
N LEU A 104 1.13 -10.26 13.20
CA LEU A 104 0.55 -9.49 14.29
C LEU A 104 1.49 -9.54 15.49
N VAL A 105 2.14 -8.41 15.76
CA VAL A 105 3.05 -8.26 16.90
C VAL A 105 2.29 -7.98 18.19
N GLU A 106 1.30 -7.08 18.15
CA GLU A 106 0.55 -6.64 19.32
C GLU A 106 -0.87 -6.24 18.93
N ALA A 107 -1.85 -6.59 19.75
CA ALA A 107 -3.21 -6.05 19.71
C ALA A 107 -3.51 -5.37 21.05
N ARG A 108 -3.79 -4.07 21.02
CA ARG A 108 -4.11 -3.29 22.22
C ARG A 108 -5.39 -2.48 22.02
N LYS A 109 -6.13 -2.28 23.10
CA LYS A 109 -7.27 -1.36 23.10
C LYS A 109 -6.76 0.07 23.12
N ILE A 110 -7.29 0.91 22.24
CA ILE A 110 -6.99 2.34 22.17
C ILE A 110 -8.23 3.14 22.57
N SER A 111 -8.04 4.25 23.29
CA SER A 111 -9.10 5.18 23.66
C SER A 111 -9.52 6.06 22.49
N ASP A 112 -8.52 6.49 21.70
CA ASP A 112 -8.69 7.46 20.63
C ASP A 112 -8.37 6.81 19.28
N ILE A 113 -9.27 7.00 18.33
CA ILE A 113 -9.08 6.53 16.96
C ILE A 113 -7.96 7.36 16.34
N TYR A 114 -6.88 6.68 15.94
CA TYR A 114 -5.81 7.34 15.19
C TYR A 114 -6.37 7.95 13.91
N LYS A 115 -6.31 9.28 13.81
CA LYS A 115 -6.65 10.00 12.59
C LYS A 115 -5.41 10.05 11.71
N ALA A 116 -5.45 9.31 10.61
CA ALA A 116 -4.40 9.41 9.60
C ALA A 116 -4.25 10.87 9.14
N PRO A 117 -3.03 11.36 8.88
CA PRO A 117 -2.82 12.70 8.37
C PRO A 117 -3.63 12.88 7.08
N SER A 118 -4.41 13.96 7.00
CA SER A 118 -5.02 14.33 5.73
C SER A 118 -3.93 14.82 4.79
N PRO A 119 -3.92 14.40 3.51
CA PRO A 119 -3.07 15.02 2.50
C PRO A 119 -3.28 16.53 2.50
N SER A 120 -2.19 17.29 2.34
CA SER A 120 -2.23 18.76 2.29
C SER A 120 -2.87 19.29 1.01
N LYS A 121 -2.84 18.47 -0.05
CA LYS A 121 -3.49 18.74 -1.34
C LYS A 121 -4.79 17.95 -1.49
N GLN A 122 -5.65 18.43 -2.37
CA GLN A 122 -6.85 17.70 -2.75
C GLN A 122 -6.48 16.34 -3.37
N ILE A 123 -7.18 15.29 -2.91
CA ILE A 123 -6.98 13.93 -3.42
C ILE A 123 -7.65 13.81 -4.80
N VAL A 124 -6.87 13.41 -5.80
CA VAL A 124 -7.37 13.12 -7.14
C VAL A 124 -7.96 11.71 -7.16
N LYS A 125 -9.28 11.60 -7.38
CA LYS A 125 -9.96 10.31 -7.48
C LYS A 125 -9.89 9.79 -8.91
N VAL A 126 -9.36 8.59 -9.09
CA VAL A 126 -9.14 7.95 -10.40
C VAL A 126 -9.56 6.49 -10.36
N LYS A 127 -9.65 5.85 -11.54
CA LYS A 127 -9.77 4.39 -11.62
C LYS A 127 -8.43 3.72 -11.30
N LYS A 128 -8.44 2.45 -10.86
CA LYS A 128 -7.22 1.70 -10.55
C LYS A 128 -6.27 1.64 -11.75
N GLU A 129 -6.81 1.46 -12.95
CA GLU A 129 -6.02 1.36 -14.20
C GLU A 129 -5.34 2.69 -14.54
N GLU A 130 -6.00 3.83 -14.26
CA GLU A 130 -5.43 5.16 -14.45
C GLU A 130 -4.32 5.43 -13.44
N TYR A 131 -4.53 5.07 -12.17
CA TYR A 131 -3.50 5.12 -11.14
C TYR A 131 -2.26 4.32 -11.56
N ASN A 132 -2.44 3.06 -12.00
CA ASN A 132 -1.34 2.20 -12.43
C ASN A 132 -0.55 2.82 -13.59
N LYS A 133 -1.22 3.47 -14.55
CA LYS A 133 -0.56 4.19 -15.66
C LYS A 133 0.28 5.37 -15.15
N VAL A 134 -0.26 6.19 -14.25
CA VAL A 134 0.45 7.34 -13.69
C VAL A 134 1.66 6.87 -12.86
N TYR A 135 1.47 5.85 -12.03
CA TYR A 135 2.54 5.25 -11.23
C TYR A 135 3.67 4.68 -12.11
N LYS A 136 3.31 3.95 -13.18
CA LYS A 136 4.28 3.45 -14.15
C LYS A 136 5.05 4.58 -14.82
N ARG A 137 4.37 5.64 -15.26
CA ARG A 137 5.01 6.82 -15.85
C ARG A 137 5.98 7.49 -14.88
N PHE A 138 5.65 7.55 -13.59
CA PHE A 138 6.54 8.10 -12.56
C PHE A 138 7.79 7.25 -12.35
N ILE A 139 7.66 5.93 -12.41
CA ILE A 139 8.81 5.02 -12.36
C ILE A 139 9.72 5.20 -13.58
N GLU A 140 9.13 5.33 -14.78
CA GLU A 140 9.87 5.48 -16.04
C GLU A 140 10.54 6.85 -16.16
N ASP A 141 9.84 7.92 -15.80
CA ASP A 141 10.33 9.30 -15.87
C ASP A 141 9.86 10.12 -14.67
N PRO A 142 10.58 10.04 -13.52
CA PRO A 142 10.21 10.82 -12.34
C PRO A 142 10.45 12.32 -12.53
N VAL A 143 11.33 12.72 -13.46
CA VAL A 143 11.67 14.13 -13.70
C VAL A 143 10.50 14.87 -14.34
N ALA A 144 9.68 14.20 -15.15
CA ALA A 144 8.46 14.76 -15.70
C ALA A 144 7.41 15.18 -14.65
N PHE A 145 7.57 14.75 -13.40
CA PHE A 145 6.68 15.09 -12.28
C PHE A 145 7.24 16.22 -11.41
N LEU A 146 8.42 16.78 -11.74
CA LEU A 146 8.93 17.95 -11.05
C LEU A 146 8.07 19.18 -11.36
N PRO A 147 7.86 20.07 -10.37
CA PRO A 147 7.22 21.35 -10.63
C PRO A 147 8.02 22.14 -11.67
N PRO A 148 7.36 22.98 -12.48
CA PRO A 148 8.06 23.85 -13.41
C PRO A 148 9.04 24.75 -12.63
N PRO A 149 10.18 25.12 -13.24
CA PRO A 149 11.14 25.98 -12.59
C PRO A 149 10.51 27.33 -12.22
N PRO A 150 10.92 27.94 -11.10
CA PRO A 150 10.41 29.24 -10.71
C PRO A 150 10.73 30.27 -11.78
N VAL A 151 9.74 31.10 -12.10
CA VAL A 151 9.85 32.20 -13.05
C VAL A 151 10.09 33.48 -12.26
N ASN A 152 11.06 34.29 -12.68
CA ASN A 152 11.26 35.61 -12.07
C ASN A 152 10.19 36.60 -12.54
N ALA A 153 10.13 37.78 -11.92
CA ALA A 153 9.18 38.85 -12.26
C ALA A 153 9.27 39.31 -13.73
N ASN A 154 10.40 39.05 -14.39
CA ASN A 154 10.66 39.41 -15.79
C ASN A 154 10.28 38.29 -16.78
N GLY A 155 9.62 37.21 -16.32
CA GLY A 155 9.19 36.09 -17.16
C GLY A 155 10.32 35.19 -17.62
N THR A 156 11.55 35.36 -17.11
CA THR A 156 12.68 34.47 -17.38
C THR A 156 12.69 33.32 -16.38
N THR A 157 12.80 32.09 -16.89
CA THR A 157 12.88 30.89 -16.05
C THR A 157 14.23 30.86 -15.34
N VAL A 158 14.23 30.65 -14.03
CA VAL A 158 15.45 30.32 -13.31
C VAL A 158 15.79 28.88 -13.68
N ASN A 159 16.83 28.68 -14.50
CA ASN A 159 17.24 27.36 -14.95
C ASN A 159 17.41 26.44 -13.72
N PRO A 160 16.63 25.35 -13.60
CA PRO A 160 16.75 24.48 -12.45
C PRO A 160 18.17 23.93 -12.45
N ASN A 161 18.87 24.10 -11.33
CA ASN A 161 20.23 23.60 -11.16
C ASN A 161 20.30 22.15 -11.66
N THR A 162 21.03 21.90 -12.75
CA THR A 162 21.10 20.59 -13.42
C THR A 162 21.54 19.48 -12.46
N ASN A 163 22.31 19.85 -11.42
CA ASN A 163 22.69 18.96 -10.34
C ASN A 163 21.50 18.54 -9.47
N ALA A 164 20.53 19.42 -9.20
CA ALA A 164 19.36 19.08 -8.38
C ALA A 164 18.43 18.09 -9.10
N THR A 165 18.18 18.29 -10.41
CA THR A 165 17.38 17.36 -11.22
C THR A 165 18.06 15.99 -11.31
N LYS A 166 19.38 15.97 -11.50
CA LYS A 166 20.16 14.72 -11.51
C LYS A 166 20.10 14.01 -10.16
N VAL A 167 20.34 14.71 -9.06
CA VAL A 167 20.27 14.16 -7.70
C VAL A 167 18.88 13.61 -7.39
N PHE A 168 17.81 14.30 -7.80
CA PHE A 168 16.45 13.80 -7.65
C PHE A 168 16.23 12.50 -8.44
N LYS A 169 16.62 12.48 -9.72
CA LYS A 169 16.48 11.30 -10.57
C LYS A 169 17.26 10.10 -10.01
N ASP A 170 18.49 10.32 -9.58
CA ASP A 170 19.36 9.29 -9.02
C ASP A 170 18.77 8.74 -7.71
N LYS A 171 18.27 9.63 -6.83
CA LYS A 171 17.60 9.25 -5.59
C LYS A 171 16.36 8.39 -5.86
N VAL A 172 15.43 8.87 -6.69
CA VAL A 172 14.18 8.14 -6.99
C VAL A 172 14.49 6.80 -7.67
N THR A 173 15.43 6.78 -8.60
CA THR A 173 15.87 5.55 -9.28
C THR A 173 16.49 4.56 -8.30
N SER A 174 17.28 5.05 -7.33
CA SER A 174 17.85 4.20 -6.28
C SER A 174 16.77 3.63 -5.35
N GLU A 175 15.76 4.42 -4.98
CA GLU A 175 14.61 3.95 -4.19
C GLU A 175 13.82 2.88 -4.97
N ILE A 176 13.51 3.12 -6.25
CA ILE A 176 12.82 2.15 -7.12
C ILE A 176 13.60 0.84 -7.25
N ARG A 177 14.92 0.92 -7.44
CA ARG A 177 15.78 -0.28 -7.53
C ARG A 177 15.84 -1.05 -6.21
N HIS A 178 15.84 -0.34 -5.08
CA HIS A 178 15.84 -0.95 -3.76
C HIS A 178 14.50 -1.65 -3.48
N TYR A 179 13.39 -1.11 -3.97
CA TYR A 179 12.04 -1.65 -3.84
C TYR A 179 11.53 -2.24 -5.16
N ASN A 180 12.33 -3.10 -5.80
CA ASN A 180 12.03 -3.64 -7.14
C ASN A 180 10.98 -4.76 -7.17
N ASN A 181 10.46 -5.16 -6.01
CA ASN A 181 9.54 -6.27 -5.87
C ASN A 181 8.17 -5.79 -5.36
N PRO A 182 7.29 -5.20 -6.19
CA PRO A 182 6.03 -4.66 -5.72
C PRO A 182 5.08 -5.76 -5.19
N ILE A 183 4.28 -5.42 -4.18
CA ILE A 183 3.32 -6.36 -3.56
C ILE A 183 2.23 -6.81 -4.54
N GLU A 184 1.76 -5.89 -5.41
CA GLU A 184 0.92 -6.19 -6.57
C GLU A 184 1.78 -6.11 -7.84
N LEU A 185 1.83 -7.21 -8.60
CA LEU A 185 2.65 -7.36 -9.81
C LEU A 185 1.94 -6.87 -11.10
N ASN A 186 0.71 -6.39 -11.01
CA ASN A 186 -0.20 -6.14 -12.13
C ASN A 186 -0.68 -4.69 -12.27
#